data_AF-A0A507EJV0-F1
#
_entry.id   AF-A0A507EJV0-F1
#
_cell.length_a   1.000
_cell.length_b   1.000
_cell.length_c   1.000
_cell.angle_alpha   90.00
_cell.angle_beta   90.00
_cell.angle_gamma   90.00
#
_symmetry.space_group_name_H-M   'P 1'
#
loop_
_entity.id
_entity.type
_entity.pdbx_description
1 polymer ?
#
loop_
_entity_poly.entity_id
_entity_poly.type
_entity_poly.pdbx_seq_one_letter_code
_entity_poly.pdbx_strand_id
1 'polypeptide(L)' 'MSSLQEPLLPPYFPLKLRKCADVADTFFSCYERASLPNGDKDVARKAVTECSEQLAAYKRCMEKFVGPRAERR' A
#
# COMPACT_ATOMS: atom_id res chain seq x y z
N MET A 1 -4.63 23.40 -12.97
CA MET A 1 -3.77 22.22 -13.23
C MET A 1 -3.78 21.39 -11.96
N SER A 2 -4.64 20.38 -11.89
CA SER A 2 -4.73 19.53 -10.70
C SER A 2 -3.51 18.62 -10.67
N SER A 3 -2.60 18.86 -9.73
CA SER A 3 -1.49 17.95 -9.45
C SER A 3 -2.08 16.58 -9.14
N LEU A 4 -1.98 15.64 -10.09
CA LEU A 4 -2.27 14.24 -9.85
C LEU A 4 -1.21 13.77 -8.85
N GLN A 5 -1.52 13.86 -7.56
CA GLN A 5 -0.71 13.26 -6.53
C GLN A 5 -0.73 11.76 -6.81
N GLU A 6 0.34 11.26 -7.43
CA GLU A 6 0.51 9.84 -7.64
C GLU A 6 0.37 9.18 -6.26
N PRO A 7 -0.55 8.23 -6.07
CA PRO A 7 -0.73 7.60 -4.78
C PRO A 7 0.57 6.88 -4.41
N LEU A 8 1.33 7.53 -3.52
CA LEU A 8 2.68 7.12 -3.16
C LEU A 8 2.62 5.88 -2.27
N LEU A 9 3.12 4.77 -2.80
CA LEU A 9 3.44 3.59 -2.00
C LEU A 9 4.58 3.92 -1.04
N PRO A 10 4.57 3.37 0.18
CA PRO A 10 5.63 3.64 1.15
C PRO A 10 6.95 2.98 0.72
N PRO A 11 8.12 3.50 1.14
CA PRO A 11 9.43 2.95 0.76
C PRO A 11 9.67 1.48 1.13
N TYR A 12 8.93 0.96 2.12
CA TYR A 12 8.99 -0.45 2.52
C TYR A 12 8.07 -1.36 1.71
N PHE A 13 7.23 -0.84 0.81
CA PHE A 13 6.47 -1.69 -0.10
C PHE A 13 7.42 -2.50 -1.01
N PRO A 14 7.18 -3.78 -1.29
CA PRO A 14 5.98 -4.59 -0.98
C PRO A 14 6.13 -5.48 0.28
N LEU A 15 6.91 -5.07 1.28
CA LEU A 15 7.18 -5.90 2.46
C LEU A 15 5.90 -6.27 3.22
N LYS A 16 5.82 -7.53 3.67
CA LYS A 16 4.74 -8.02 4.55
C LYS A 16 5.33 -8.56 5.85
N LEU A 17 5.26 -7.77 6.93
CA LEU A 17 5.67 -8.24 8.25
C LEU A 17 4.60 -9.16 8.84
N ARG A 18 5.01 -10.24 9.52
CA ARG A 18 4.07 -11.17 10.19
C ARG A 18 3.13 -10.46 11.17
N LYS A 19 3.63 -9.44 11.90
CA LYS A 19 2.84 -8.63 12.84
C LYS A 19 1.76 -7.76 12.17
N CYS A 20 1.84 -7.58 10.84
CA CYS A 20 0.91 -6.80 10.03
C CYS A 20 0.27 -7.64 8.93
N ALA A 21 0.30 -8.98 9.05
CA ALA A 21 -0.11 -9.88 7.96
C ALA A 21 -1.55 -9.62 7.51
N ASP A 22 -2.49 -9.48 8.44
CA ASP A 22 -3.92 -9.34 8.12
C ASP A 22 -4.23 -8.05 7.33
N VAL A 23 -3.68 -6.91 7.77
CA VAL A 23 -3.86 -5.62 7.08
C VAL A 23 -3.11 -5.56 5.76
N ALA A 24 -1.96 -6.24 5.67
CA ALA A 24 -1.21 -6.36 4.43
C ALA A 24 -1.98 -7.23 3.41
N ASP A 25 -2.49 -8.39 3.82
CA ASP A 25 -3.29 -9.28 2.96
C ASP A 25 -4.54 -8.60 2.45
N THR A 26 -5.21 -7.85 3.31
CA THR A 26 -6.39 -7.06 2.92
C THR A 26 -6.05 -6.06 1.82
N PHE A 27 -4.92 -5.36 1.93
CA PHE A 27 -4.46 -4.42 0.90
C PHE A 27 -4.02 -5.14 -0.38
N PHE A 28 -3.14 -6.13 -0.29
CA PHE A 28 -2.62 -6.83 -1.47
C PHE A 28 -3.71 -7.56 -2.25
N SER A 29 -4.70 -8.16 -1.56
CA SER A 29 -5.84 -8.80 -2.22
C SER A 29 -6.74 -7.81 -2.95
N CYS A 30 -6.92 -6.60 -2.41
CA CYS A 30 -7.64 -5.53 -3.10
C CYS A 30 -6.86 -5.10 -4.35
N TYR A 31 -5.57 -4.81 -4.17
CA TYR A 31 -4.71 -4.32 -5.23
C TYR A 31 -4.61 -5.33 -6.38
N GLU A 32 -4.40 -6.61 -6.09
CA GLU A 32 -4.29 -7.68 -7.09
C GLU A 32 -5.55 -7.79 -7.97
N ARG A 33 -6.74 -7.62 -7.39
CA ARG A 33 -7.99 -7.63 -8.16
C ARG A 33 -8.16 -6.37 -8.99
N ALA A 34 -7.86 -5.20 -8.42
CA ALA A 34 -8.05 -3.90 -9.07
C ALA A 34 -6.96 -3.59 -10.11
N SER A 35 -5.78 -4.23 -10.03
CA SER A 35 -4.66 -4.01 -10.94
C SER A 35 -4.73 -4.84 -12.22
N LEU A 36 -5.84 -5.53 -12.49
CA LEU A 36 -6.05 -6.28 -13.72
C LEU A 36 -6.58 -5.37 -14.84
N PRO A 37 -6.06 -5.48 -16.08
CA PRO A 37 -4.96 -6.35 -16.50
C PRO A 37 -3.59 -5.84 -16.01
N ASN A 38 -2.73 -6.77 -15.62
CA ASN A 38 -1.38 -6.46 -15.17
C ASN A 38 -0.53 -5.85 -16.30
N GLY A 39 0.42 -4.98 -15.94
CA GLY A 39 1.38 -4.36 -16.88
C GLY A 39 0.99 -2.96 -17.35
N ASP A 40 -0.24 -2.52 -17.09
CA ASP A 40 -0.68 -1.14 -17.32
C ASP A 40 -0.44 -0.27 -16.07
N LYS A 41 0.36 0.79 -16.23
CA LYS A 41 0.72 1.71 -15.14
C LYS A 41 -0.46 2.55 -14.66
N ASP A 42 -1.40 2.90 -15.54
CA ASP A 42 -2.57 3.69 -15.17
C ASP A 42 -3.60 2.83 -14.44
N VAL A 43 -3.73 1.56 -14.81
CA VAL A 43 -4.52 0.57 -14.06
C VAL A 43 -3.93 0.35 -12.68
N ALA A 44 -2.61 0.13 -12.58
CA ALA A 44 -1.92 0.02 -11.30
C ALA A 44 -2.14 1.27 -10.41
N ARG A 45 -2.01 2.47 -11.00
CA ARG A 45 -2.24 3.73 -10.29
C ARG A 45 -3.67 3.84 -9.77
N LYS A 46 -4.67 3.50 -10.59
CA LYS A 46 -6.09 3.49 -10.18
C LYS A 46 -6.34 2.48 -9.07
N ALA A 47 -5.73 1.30 -9.13
CA ALA A 47 -5.83 0.29 -8.09
C ALA A 47 -5.31 0.77 -6.72
N VAL A 48 -4.20 1.53 -6.69
CA VAL A 48 -3.72 2.13 -5.42
C VAL A 48 -4.75 3.13 -4.85
N THR A 49 -5.37 3.94 -5.71
CA THR A 49 -6.40 4.90 -5.30
C THR A 49 -7.66 4.19 -4.80
N GLU A 50 -8.11 3.17 -5.52
CA GLU A 50 -9.28 2.35 -5.17
C GLU A 50 -9.08 1.65 -3.81
N CYS A 51 -7.89 1.09 -3.57
CA CYS A 51 -7.54 0.40 -2.35
C CYS A 51 -6.93 1.32 -1.27
N SER A 52 -7.23 2.61 -1.30
CA SER A 52 -6.56 3.63 -0.46
C SER A 52 -6.82 3.44 1.04
N GLU A 53 -8.00 2.96 1.43
CA GLU A 53 -8.33 2.67 2.84
C GLU A 53 -7.49 1.51 3.39
N GLN A 54 -7.38 0.43 2.62
CA GLN A 54 -6.57 -0.74 2.97
C GLN A 54 -5.08 -0.37 2.97
N LEU A 55 -4.64 0.43 2.01
CA LEU A 55 -3.28 0.97 1.97
C LEU A 55 -2.97 1.79 3.23
N ALA A 56 -3.90 2.63 3.70
CA ALA A 56 -3.70 3.42 4.91
C ALA A 56 -3.59 2.53 6.16
N ALA A 57 -4.39 1.46 6.26
CA ALA A 57 -4.30 0.48 7.34
C ALA A 57 -2.96 -0.27 7.34
N TYR A 58 -2.53 -0.74 6.17
CA TYR A 58 -1.21 -1.34 5.97
C TYR A 58 -0.09 -0.38 6.38
N LYS A 59 -0.15 0.87 5.93
CA LYS A 59 0.84 1.91 6.28
C LYS A 59 0.96 2.12 7.79
N ARG A 60 -0.18 2.34 8.46
CA ARG A 60 -0.24 2.55 9.92
C ARG A 60 0.36 1.39 10.72
N CYS A 61 0.20 0.15 10.26
CA CYS A 61 0.78 -1.00 10.94
C CYS A 61 2.30 -1.08 10.69
N MET A 62 2.72 -1.00 9.42
CA MET A 62 4.12 -1.14 9.03
C MET A 62 4.99 -0.01 9.57
N GLU A 63 4.49 1.21 9.65
CA GLU A 63 5.22 2.37 10.20
C GLU A 63 5.64 2.18 11.66
N LYS A 64 4.97 1.32 12.43
CA LYS A 64 5.38 0.97 13.79
C LYS A 64 6.66 0.14 13.85
N PHE A 65 7.03 -0.52 12.75
CA PHE A 65 8.12 -1.52 12.72
C PHE A 65 9.21 -1.25 11.69
N VAL A 66 8.91 -0.58 10.57
CA VAL A 66 9.87 -0.36 9.46
C VAL A 66 9.88 1.07 8.90
N GLY A 67 9.00 1.96 9.39
CA GLY A 67 8.98 3.36 8.97
C GLY A 67 10.01 4.23 9.68
N PRO A 68 10.18 5.50 9.29
CA PRO A 68 10.98 6.47 10.06
C PRO A 68 10.45 6.68 11.49
N ARG A 69 9.20 6.29 11.74
CA ARG A 69 8.52 6.28 13.05
C ARG A 69 8.55 4.93 13.76
N ALA A 70 9.28 3.95 13.23
CA ALA A 70 9.39 2.65 13.89
C ALA A 70 10.00 2.86 15.27
N GLU A 71 9.37 2.30 16.30
CA GLU A 71 9.89 2.36 17.66
C GLU A 71 11.27 1.70 17.67
N ARG A 72 12.32 2.51 17.87
CA ARG A 72 13.66 1.99 18.13
C ARG A 72 13.66 1.50 19.56
N ARG A 73 13.43 0.20 19.75
CA ARG A 73 13.75 -0.49 21.01
C ARG A 73 15.22 -0.82 21.07
#